data_AF-A0A498HF88-F1
#
_entry.id   AF-A0A498HF88-F1
#
_cell.length_a   1.000
_cell.length_b   1.000
_cell.length_c   1.000
_cell.angle_alpha   90.00
_cell.angle_beta   90.00
_cell.angle_gamma   90.00
#
_symmetry.space_group_name_H-M   'P 1'
#
loop_
_entity.id
_entity.type
_entity.pdbx_description
1 polymer ?
#
loop_
_entity_poly.entity_id
_entity_poly.type
_entity_poly.pdbx_seq_one_letter_code
_entity_poly.pdbx_strand_id
1 'polypeptide(L)'
;MACTHAGLLEKGKSLLENMKTHYGIVPKHEHYSCVIDLLCKAGQLEESLQLIRRMRIKPFASVWGSFLSGCRVHKNVDLAELSVELIHLEK
;
A
#
# COMPACT_ATOMS: atom_id res chain seq x y z
N MET A 1 3.11 -20.81 7.43
CA MET A 1 1.71 -20.41 7.66
C MET A 1 1.36 -19.27 6.70
N ALA A 2 1.22 -19.56 5.40
CA ALA A 2 0.96 -18.56 4.36
C ALA A 2 -0.53 -18.23 4.21
N CYS A 3 -1.42 -19.16 4.59
CA CYS A 3 -2.87 -19.02 4.45
C CYS A 3 -3.45 -17.89 5.31
N THR A 4 -2.92 -17.67 6.53
CA THR A 4 -3.36 -16.58 7.39
C THR A 4 -2.99 -15.22 6.79
N HIS A 5 -1.80 -15.10 6.21
CA HIS A 5 -1.35 -13.85 5.55
C HIS A 5 -2.17 -13.54 4.29
N ALA A 6 -2.46 -14.53 3.45
CA ALA A 6 -3.32 -14.36 2.28
C ALA A 6 -4.76 -13.97 2.69
N GLY A 7 -5.33 -14.62 3.70
CA GLY A 7 -6.67 -14.28 4.20
C GLY A 7 -6.76 -12.89 4.83
N LEU A 8 -5.71 -12.45 5.53
CA LEU A 8 -5.62 -11.09 6.08
C LEU A 8 -5.50 -10.03 4.99
N LEU A 9 -4.79 -10.34 3.91
CA LEU A 9 -4.61 -9.44 2.78
C LEU A 9 -5.92 -9.20 2.03
N GLU A 10 -6.62 -10.27 1.66
CA GLU A 10 -7.93 -10.17 0.99
C GLU A 10 -8.96 -9.46 1.87
N LYS A 11 -8.96 -9.75 3.18
CA LYS A 11 -9.81 -9.04 4.14
C LYS A 11 -9.44 -7.56 4.23
N GLY A 12 -8.15 -7.22 4.23
CA GLY A 12 -7.68 -5.83 4.26
C GLY A 12 -8.13 -5.03 3.03
N LYS A 13 -7.98 -5.61 1.83
CA LYS A 13 -8.45 -5.02 0.57
C LYS A 13 -9.97 -4.80 0.56
N SER A 14 -10.72 -5.86 0.88
CA SER A 14 -12.17 -5.81 0.93
C SER A 14 -12.68 -4.79 1.95
N LEU A 15 -12.07 -4.73 3.14
CA LEU A 15 -12.42 -3.73 4.14
C LEU A 15 -12.19 -2.32 3.61
N LEU A 16 -11.02 -2.04 3.00
CA LEU A 16 -10.68 -0.72 2.48
C LEU A 16 -11.65 -0.25 1.39
N GLU A 17 -12.05 -1.15 0.49
CA GLU A 17 -13.03 -0.86 -0.56
C GLU A 17 -14.42 -0.60 0.04
N ASN A 18 -14.86 -1.48 0.95
CA ASN A 18 -16.17 -1.42 1.58
C ASN A 18 -16.35 -0.20 2.48
N MET A 19 -15.26 0.38 3.03
CA MET A 19 -15.34 1.60 3.86
C MET A 19 -16.16 2.67 3.17
N LYS A 20 -15.84 2.97 1.90
CA LYS A 20 -16.53 4.02 1.16
C LYS A 20 -17.84 3.54 0.54
N THR A 21 -17.84 2.36 -0.09
CA THR A 21 -18.96 1.88 -0.90
C THR A 21 -20.14 1.39 -0.07
N HIS A 22 -19.88 0.75 1.07
CA HIS A 22 -20.92 0.15 1.92
C HIS A 22 -21.13 0.89 3.24
N TYR A 23 -20.07 1.44 3.83
CA TYR A 23 -20.16 2.08 5.16
C TYR A 23 -20.20 3.61 5.11
N GLY A 24 -19.98 4.23 3.95
CA GLY A 24 -19.92 5.70 3.82
C GLY A 24 -18.73 6.35 4.55
N ILE A 25 -17.75 5.56 4.97
CA ILE A 25 -16.54 6.00 5.69
C ILE A 25 -15.44 6.27 4.68
N VAL A 26 -14.89 7.48 4.69
CA VAL A 26 -13.73 7.82 3.86
C VAL A 26 -12.47 7.17 4.45
N PRO A 27 -11.73 6.32 3.71
CA PRO A 27 -10.48 5.78 4.18
C PRO A 27 -9.47 6.88 4.51
N LYS A 28 -8.76 6.71 5.62
CA LYS A 28 -7.70 7.61 6.09
C LYS A 28 -6.34 6.96 5.86
N HIS A 29 -5.28 7.73 6.13
CA HIS A 29 -3.90 7.31 5.93
C HIS A 29 -3.56 5.98 6.62
N GLU A 30 -4.10 5.75 7.81
CA GLU A 30 -3.85 4.53 8.61
C GLU A 30 -4.41 3.29 7.92
N HIS A 31 -5.59 3.41 7.28
CA HIS A 31 -6.22 2.30 6.56
C HIS A 31 -5.42 1.93 5.31
N TYR A 32 -4.96 2.92 4.55
CA TYR A 32 -4.08 2.68 3.39
C TYR A 32 -2.74 2.08 3.82
N SER A 33 -2.11 2.64 4.86
CA SER A 33 -0.81 2.17 5.36
C SER A 33 -0.85 0.70 5.76
N CYS A 34 -1.94 0.26 6.40
CA CYS A 34 -2.15 -1.14 6.78
C CYS A 34 -2.19 -2.07 5.56
N VAL A 35 -3.01 -1.74 4.55
CA VAL A 35 -3.14 -2.58 3.35
C VAL A 35 -1.85 -2.58 2.51
N ILE A 36 -1.17 -1.45 2.42
CA ILE A 36 0.12 -1.30 1.72
C ILE A 36 1.21 -2.15 2.39
N ASP A 37 1.30 -2.13 3.72
CA ASP A 37 2.23 -2.97 4.47
C ASP A 37 1.95 -4.48 4.25
N LEU A 38 0.68 -4.88 4.25
CA LEU A 38 0.29 -6.26 3.95
C LEU A 38 0.68 -6.68 2.53
N LEU A 39 0.43 -5.82 1.52
CA LEU A 39 0.82 -6.05 0.13
C LEU A 39 2.34 -6.18 -0.02
N CYS A 40 3.09 -5.26 0.61
CA CYS A 40 4.54 -5.27 0.58
C CYS A 40 5.13 -6.53 1.21
N LYS A 41 4.59 -6.99 2.35
CA LYS A 41 5.03 -8.24 3.01
C LYS A 41 4.67 -9.50 2.21
N ALA A 42 3.62 -9.43 1.40
CA ALA A 42 3.22 -10.51 0.49
C ALA A 42 4.00 -10.51 -0.84
N GLY A 43 4.90 -9.54 -1.07
CA GLY A 43 5.62 -9.37 -2.32
C GLY A 43 4.77 -8.81 -3.46
N GLN A 44 3.54 -8.35 -3.19
CA GLN A 44 2.65 -7.73 -4.17
C GLN A 44 2.98 -6.23 -4.34
N LEU A 45 4.19 -5.92 -4.77
CA LEU A 45 4.71 -4.55 -4.81
C LEU A 45 3.99 -3.69 -5.87
N GLU A 46 3.72 -4.19 -7.07
CA GLU A 46 2.99 -3.46 -8.10
C GLU A 46 1.59 -3.06 -7.63
N GLU A 47 0.89 -3.96 -6.96
CA GLU A 47 -0.44 -3.69 -6.41
C GLU A 47 -0.38 -2.67 -5.27
N SER A 48 0.65 -2.75 -4.43
CA SER A 48 0.93 -1.75 -3.39
C SER A 48 1.13 -0.36 -3.99
N LEU A 49 1.92 -0.24 -5.05
CA LEU A 49 2.16 1.02 -5.74
C LEU A 49 0.89 1.56 -6.42
N GLN A 50 0.09 0.69 -7.02
CA GLN A 50 -1.20 1.09 -7.59
C GLN A 50 -2.15 1.64 -6.51
N LEU A 51 -2.14 1.05 -5.31
CA LEU A 51 -2.95 1.53 -4.21
C LEU A 51 -2.49 2.92 -3.74
N ILE A 52 -1.18 3.15 -3.63
CA ILE A 52 -0.59 4.48 -3.33
C ILE A 52 -1.06 5.51 -4.36
N ARG A 53 -0.96 5.20 -5.66
CA ARG A 53 -1.39 6.10 -6.75
C ARG A 53 -2.89 6.41 -6.76
N ARG A 54 -3.72 5.51 -6.21
CA ARG A 54 -5.18 5.71 -6.10
C ARG A 54 -5.58 6.55 -4.89
N MET A 55 -4.65 6.84 -3.97
CA MET A 55 -4.92 7.68 -2.82
C MET A 55 -5.34 9.07 -3.31
N ARG A 56 -6.53 9.52 -2.89
CA ARG A 56 -7.01 10.90 -3.14
C ARG A 56 -6.44 11.92 -2.14
N ILE A 57 -5.56 11.44 -1.27
CA ILE A 57 -4.89 12.17 -0.21
C ILE A 57 -3.40 12.00 -0.43
N LYS A 58 -2.61 13.07 -0.22
CA LYS A 58 -1.16 13.00 -0.37
C LYS A 58 -0.60 11.85 0.48
N PRO A 59 0.14 10.89 -0.10
CA PRO A 59 0.74 9.82 0.67
C PRO A 59 1.70 10.39 1.72
N PHE A 60 1.63 9.87 2.94
CA PHE A 60 2.51 10.30 4.01
C PHE A 60 3.87 9.61 3.89
N ALA A 61 4.90 10.18 4.53
CA ALA A 61 6.23 9.57 4.58
C ALA A 61 6.21 8.12 5.11
N SER A 62 5.26 7.79 6.01
CA SER A 62 5.05 6.43 6.51
C SER A 62 4.65 5.43 5.41
N VAL A 63 3.80 5.85 4.47
CA VAL A 63 3.33 5.02 3.35
C VAL A 63 4.50 4.68 2.43
N TRP A 64 5.26 5.70 2.03
CA TRP A 64 6.45 5.52 1.21
C TRP A 64 7.55 4.72 1.93
N GLY A 65 7.73 4.93 3.24
CA GLY A 65 8.65 4.16 4.07
C GLY A 65 8.33 2.66 4.08
N SER A 66 7.05 2.30 4.26
CA SER A 66 6.61 0.90 4.16
C SER A 66 6.84 0.31 2.78
N PHE A 67 6.53 1.07 1.72
CA PHE A 67 6.73 0.63 0.34
C PHE A 67 8.20 0.36 0.00
N LEU A 68 9.08 1.31 0.32
CA LEU A 68 10.54 1.19 0.13
C LEU A 68 11.12 0.03 0.94
N SER A 69 10.62 -0.19 2.16
CA SER A 69 11.02 -1.35 2.97
C SER A 69 10.63 -2.66 2.30
N GLY A 70 9.42 -2.75 1.72
CA GLY A 70 8.97 -3.88 0.92
C GLY A 70 9.87 -4.12 -0.31
N CYS A 71 10.16 -3.07 -1.08
CA CYS A 71 11.04 -3.14 -2.24
C CYS A 71 12.42 -3.69 -1.87
N ARG A 72 12.99 -3.22 -0.75
CA ARG A 72 14.27 -3.72 -0.22
C ARG A 72 14.22 -5.21 0.14
N VAL A 73 13.17 -5.66 0.83
CA VAL A 73 13.01 -7.08 1.22
C VAL A 73 12.91 -7.99 0.00
N HIS A 74 12.19 -7.56 -1.02
CA HIS A 74 11.97 -8.33 -2.25
C HIS A 74 13.01 -8.04 -3.35
N LYS A 75 14.02 -7.22 -3.07
CA LYS A 75 15.09 -6.84 -4.01
C LYS A 75 14.58 -6.23 -5.33
N ASN A 76 13.46 -5.51 -5.28
CA ASN A 76 12.89 -4.84 -6.44
C ASN A 76 13.39 -3.38 -6.48
N VAL A 77 14.53 -3.18 -7.15
CA VAL A 77 15.20 -1.86 -7.25
C VAL A 77 14.40 -0.92 -8.16
N ASP A 78 13.84 -1.43 -9.25
CA ASP A 78 13.10 -0.63 -10.23
C ASP A 78 11.91 0.09 -9.59
N LEU A 79 11.12 -0.62 -8.77
CA LEU A 79 10.01 0.00 -8.05
C LEU A 79 10.47 0.94 -6.94
N ALA A 80 11.61 0.67 -6.30
CA ALA A 80 12.17 1.59 -5.32
C ALA A 80 12.57 2.92 -5.97
N GLU A 81 13.27 2.88 -7.10
CA GLU A 81 13.65 4.08 -7.87
C GLU A 81 12.42 4.87 -8.34
N LEU A 82 11.45 4.17 -8.94
CA LEU A 82 10.19 4.79 -9.36
C LEU A 82 9.46 5.47 -8.19
N SER A 83 9.46 4.86 -7.00
CA SER A 83 8.83 5.48 -5.82
C SER A 83 9.55 6.75 -5.39
N VAL A 84 10.87 6.81 -5.51
CA VAL A 84 11.66 8.02 -5.23
C VAL A 84 11.29 9.13 -6.22
N GLU A 85 11.17 8.83 -7.50
CA GLU A 85 10.73 9.81 -8.51
C GLU A 85 9.34 10.36 -8.19
N LEU A 86 8.38 9.49 -7.85
CA LEU A 86 7.02 9.90 -7.49
C LEU A 86 7.00 10.81 -6.25
N ILE A 87 7.80 10.51 -5.22
CA ILE A 87 7.92 11.36 -4.02
C ILE A 87 8.38 12.79 -4.38
N HIS A 88 9.25 12.93 -5.36
CA HIS A 88 9.73 14.24 -5.81
C HIS A 88 8.66 15.02 -6.59
N LEU A 89 7.78 14.33 -7.31
CA LEU A 89 6.68 14.93 -8.08
C LEU A 89 5.51 15.38 -7.21
N GLU A 90 5.37 14.85 -5.99
CA GLU A 90 4.30 15.21 -5.05
C GLU A 90 4.58 16.49 -4.24
N LYS A 91 5.64 17.25 -4.57
CA LYS A 91 6.03 18.50 -3.87
C LYS A 91 5.11 19.67 -4.18
#